data_AF-A0A6L3T823-F1
#
_entry.id   AF-A0A6L3T823-F1
#
_cell.length_a   1.000
_cell.length_b   1.000
_cell.length_c   1.000
_cell.angle_alpha   90.00
_cell.angle_beta   90.00
_cell.angle_gamma   90.00
#
_symmetry.space_group_name_H-M   'P 1'
#
loop_
_entity.id
_entity.type
_entity.pdbx_description
1 polymer ?
#
loop_
_entity_poly.entity_id
_entity_poly.type
_entity_poly.pdbx_seq_one_letter_code
_entity_poly.pdbx_strand_id
1 'polypeptide(L)'
;MWRALAFLALLAIAAFGAVWIADRPGTVTIVWNGYEVATSLAIALVGVLVAAIVVGFIWAIVRGIITLPEALVRGARERRRAKGFTALSRGMVAVGSGDPLAARRHAGDAERLLGSEPLALLLKAQAAQISGDREAAERAFQRMANDPETRVLGLRGLFVEARRREDETSARAYATEAARLAPSVTWANEAVLEAQCADGDWSGALETVERRASLGLIEKATARRQRAVLLTASAQILEAGEPEAATERALKAVKLAPDLVPAAAIAGRLLTRRGDLRKGAKVVEGAWKANPHPDLAKVYLSLRTGDSVRDRLARAETLAKLSAWHPEARLALAQTAYEARSFGQAREALQPLLDDRPTVRACLMMARIEEAEHGAGSGRAREWLARAAHAPRDPLWIADGIASESWAPVSPISGRLDAFVWKAPTDLLAGATPHADEADGAPRRDPVAIAPAPMPAPEPAPAVMPAPEPMPIPTSMPQGPLPGAEAKASDAAAKSAEVKPAEVKPSPAEAGWVPGKPGSGPLAAGTATPVVLPAPRPDDPAATPEEAEAKARRFG
;
A
#
# COMPACT_ATOMS: atom_id res chain seq x y z
N MET A 1 9.54 -49.05 -40.12
CA MET A 1 9.45 -50.03 -41.23
C MET A 1 10.05 -49.48 -42.53
N TRP A 2 9.77 -48.23 -42.93
CA TRP A 2 10.35 -47.60 -44.15
C TRP A 2 11.88 -47.64 -44.24
N ARG A 3 12.60 -47.38 -43.12
CA ARG A 3 14.07 -47.46 -43.06
C ARG A 3 14.62 -48.86 -43.35
N ALA A 4 13.87 -49.92 -42.99
CA ALA A 4 14.28 -51.31 -43.24
C ALA A 4 14.02 -51.73 -44.69
N LEU A 5 12.87 -51.35 -45.27
CA LEU A 5 12.56 -51.57 -46.69
C LEU A 5 13.54 -50.83 -47.62
N ALA A 6 13.89 -49.58 -47.29
CA ALA A 6 14.89 -48.81 -48.02
C ALA A 6 16.28 -49.46 -47.98
N PHE A 7 16.67 -50.03 -46.84
CA PHE A 7 17.94 -50.74 -46.70
C PHE A 7 17.95 -52.05 -47.49
N LEU A 8 16.84 -52.80 -47.49
CA LEU A 8 16.70 -54.07 -48.23
C LEU A 8 16.68 -53.84 -49.75
N ALA A 9 16.01 -52.78 -50.21
CA ALA A 9 16.03 -52.37 -51.62
C ALA A 9 17.44 -51.92 -52.05
N LEU A 10 18.15 -51.15 -51.22
CA LEU A 10 19.52 -50.74 -51.49
C LEU A 10 20.48 -51.92 -51.51
N LEU A 11 20.29 -52.91 -50.63
CA LEU A 11 21.05 -54.16 -50.61
C LEU A 11 20.79 -55.00 -51.87
N ALA A 12 19.55 -55.09 -52.32
CA ALA A 12 19.18 -55.81 -53.54
C ALA A 12 19.79 -55.15 -54.79
N ILE A 13 19.78 -53.82 -54.87
CA ILE A 13 20.42 -53.06 -55.96
C ILE A 13 21.95 -53.24 -55.93
N ALA A 14 22.56 -53.20 -54.74
CA ALA A 14 24.00 -53.42 -54.58
C ALA A 14 24.40 -54.86 -54.96
N ALA A 15 23.61 -55.86 -54.56
CA ALA A 15 23.83 -57.26 -54.93
C ALA A 15 23.66 -57.48 -56.44
N PHE A 16 22.64 -56.88 -57.05
CA PHE A 16 22.43 -56.94 -58.51
C PHE A 16 23.59 -56.28 -59.28
N GLY A 17 24.05 -55.11 -58.84
CA GLY A 17 25.21 -54.44 -59.42
C GLY A 17 26.50 -55.27 -59.29
N ALA A 18 26.71 -55.92 -58.15
CA ALA A 18 27.87 -56.78 -57.92
C ALA A 18 27.89 -58.01 -58.84
N VAL A 19 26.74 -58.66 -59.04
CA VAL A 19 26.59 -59.81 -59.95
C VAL A 19 26.80 -59.38 -61.42
N TRP A 20 26.22 -58.25 -61.82
CA TRP A 20 26.36 -57.73 -63.19
C TRP A 20 27.81 -57.36 -63.56
N ILE A 21 28.59 -56.88 -62.60
CA ILE A 21 30.03 -56.61 -62.75
C ILE A 21 30.85 -57.91 -62.82
N ALA A 22 30.46 -58.94 -62.07
CA ALA A 22 31.13 -60.24 -62.11
C ALA A 22 30.98 -60.94 -63.47
N ASP A 23 29.83 -60.78 -64.13
CA ASP A 23 29.53 -61.42 -65.42
C ASP A 23 30.13 -60.69 -66.64
N ARG A 24 30.77 -59.52 -66.46
CA ARG A 24 31.42 -58.74 -67.53
C ARG A 24 32.89 -58.44 -67.21
N PRO A 25 33.83 -59.34 -67.57
CA PRO A 25 35.25 -59.11 -67.34
C PRO A 25 35.77 -57.99 -68.28
N GLY A 26 35.86 -56.78 -67.75
CA GLY A 26 36.59 -55.66 -68.35
C GLY A 26 37.96 -55.48 -67.71
N THR A 27 38.95 -55.02 -68.48
CA THR A 27 40.25 -54.58 -67.97
C THR A 27 40.27 -53.06 -67.89
N VAL A 28 40.80 -52.53 -66.79
CA VAL A 28 41.05 -51.10 -66.61
C VAL A 28 42.56 -50.90 -66.60
N THR A 29 43.07 -50.20 -67.60
CA THR A 29 44.48 -49.83 -67.69
C THR A 29 44.67 -48.42 -67.15
N ILE A 30 45.42 -48.29 -66.06
CA ILE A 30 45.81 -47.00 -65.50
C ILE A 30 47.23 -46.73 -65.97
N VAL A 31 47.40 -45.69 -66.78
CA VAL A 31 48.71 -45.23 -67.27
C VAL A 31 49.14 -44.04 -66.41
N TRP A 32 50.16 -44.22 -65.58
CA TRP A 32 50.69 -43.16 -64.71
C TRP A 32 52.20 -43.02 -64.92
N ASN A 33 52.63 -41.88 -65.48
CA ASN A 33 54.05 -41.53 -65.63
C ASN A 33 54.90 -42.63 -66.28
N GLY A 34 54.36 -43.29 -67.31
CA GLY A 34 55.02 -44.38 -68.05
C GLY A 34 54.86 -45.79 -67.44
N TYR A 35 54.23 -45.93 -66.27
CA TYR A 35 53.85 -47.22 -65.71
C TYR A 35 52.42 -47.58 -66.11
N GLU A 36 52.26 -48.73 -66.77
CA GLU A 36 50.96 -49.30 -67.08
C GLU A 36 50.62 -50.39 -66.06
N VAL A 37 49.56 -50.17 -65.30
CA VAL A 37 48.99 -51.18 -64.42
C VAL A 37 47.64 -51.63 -65.00
N ALA A 38 47.62 -52.85 -65.54
CA ALA A 38 46.39 -53.50 -66.00
C ALA A 38 45.74 -54.22 -64.82
N THR A 39 44.57 -53.75 -64.40
CA THR A 39 43.82 -54.34 -63.28
C THR A 39 42.44 -54.78 -63.76
N SER A 40 41.83 -55.77 -63.10
CA SER A 40 40.45 -56.15 -63.42
C SER A 40 39.47 -55.05 -63.00
N LEU A 41 38.40 -54.87 -63.77
CA LEU A 41 37.33 -53.89 -63.49
C LEU A 41 36.77 -54.05 -62.06
N ALA A 42 36.66 -55.28 -61.58
CA ALA A 42 36.22 -55.58 -60.22
C ALA A 42 37.15 -54.99 -59.14
N ILE A 43 38.47 -55.13 -59.30
CA ILE A 43 39.45 -54.58 -58.36
C ILE A 43 39.45 -53.05 -58.41
N ALA A 44 39.31 -52.46 -59.59
CA ALA A 44 39.22 -51.01 -59.75
C ALA A 44 37.98 -50.42 -59.06
N LEU A 45 36.81 -51.05 -59.22
CA LEU A 45 35.56 -50.64 -58.56
C LEU A 45 35.62 -50.76 -57.03
N VAL A 46 36.21 -51.85 -56.51
CA VAL A 46 36.45 -52.00 -55.08
C VAL A 46 37.41 -50.91 -54.59
N GLY A 47 38.47 -50.60 -55.33
CA GLY A 47 39.39 -49.51 -55.03
C GLY A 47 38.69 -48.14 -54.95
N VAL A 48 37.81 -47.83 -55.90
CA VAL A 48 37.01 -46.58 -55.90
C VAL A 48 36.05 -46.53 -54.72
N LEU A 49 35.39 -47.65 -54.40
CA LEU A 49 34.49 -47.73 -53.25
C LEU A 49 35.24 -47.51 -51.93
N VAL A 50 36.39 -48.17 -51.76
CA VAL A 50 37.25 -47.99 -50.58
C VAL A 50 37.74 -46.54 -50.50
N ALA A 51 38.18 -45.94 -51.62
CA ALA A 51 38.58 -44.54 -51.66
C ALA A 51 37.43 -43.59 -51.27
N ALA A 52 36.20 -43.84 -51.75
CA ALA A 52 35.03 -43.04 -51.40
C ALA A 52 34.69 -43.15 -49.90
N ILE A 53 34.80 -44.35 -49.31
CA ILE A 53 34.60 -44.56 -47.87
C ILE A 53 35.67 -43.81 -47.07
N VAL A 54 36.95 -43.92 -47.48
CA VAL A 54 38.06 -43.24 -46.81
C VAL A 54 37.90 -41.72 -46.89
N VAL A 55 37.56 -41.17 -48.06
CA VAL A 55 37.30 -39.73 -48.24
C VAL A 55 36.10 -39.29 -47.40
N GLY A 56 35.01 -40.07 -47.38
CA GLY A 56 33.85 -39.80 -46.54
C GLY A 56 34.18 -39.83 -45.05
N PHE A 57 35.05 -40.76 -44.62
CA PHE A 57 35.52 -40.87 -43.24
C PHE A 57 36.41 -39.69 -42.84
N ILE A 58 37.36 -39.30 -43.71
CA ILE A 58 38.20 -38.11 -43.51
C ILE A 58 37.33 -36.86 -43.43
N TRP A 59 36.35 -36.70 -44.33
CA TRP A 59 35.42 -35.58 -44.30
C TRP A 59 34.58 -35.55 -43.02
N ALA A 60 34.11 -36.70 -42.54
CA ALA A 60 33.38 -36.81 -41.28
C ALA A 60 34.24 -36.43 -40.07
N ILE A 61 35.52 -36.84 -40.04
CA ILE A 61 36.48 -36.45 -39.00
C ILE A 61 36.73 -34.94 -39.04
N VAL A 62 37.01 -34.37 -40.21
CA VAL A 62 37.23 -32.94 -40.38
C VAL A 62 36.00 -32.15 -39.94
N ARG A 63 34.80 -32.56 -40.34
CA ARG A 63 33.54 -31.93 -39.92
C ARG A 63 33.30 -32.09 -38.42
N GLY A 64 33.62 -33.25 -37.85
CA GLY A 64 33.54 -33.51 -36.41
C GLY A 64 34.44 -32.57 -35.61
N ILE A 65 35.71 -32.42 -36.03
CA ILE A 65 36.68 -31.53 -35.39
C ILE A 65 36.26 -30.05 -35.51
N ILE A 66 35.66 -29.64 -36.65
CA ILE A 66 35.18 -28.26 -36.84
C ILE A 66 33.90 -27.99 -36.02
N THR A 67 33.02 -28.98 -35.82
CA THR A 67 31.73 -28.80 -35.11
C THR A 67 31.77 -29.11 -33.61
N LEU A 68 32.76 -29.89 -33.14
CA LEU A 68 32.98 -30.19 -31.72
C LEU A 68 33.10 -28.94 -30.83
N PRO A 69 33.84 -27.88 -31.22
CA PRO A 69 33.99 -26.68 -30.41
C PRO A 69 32.64 -26.04 -30.09
N GLU A 70 31.74 -25.94 -31.09
CA GLU A 70 30.41 -25.36 -30.90
C GLU A 70 29.53 -26.21 -29.98
N ALA A 71 29.58 -27.55 -30.11
CA ALA A 71 28.81 -28.46 -29.27
C ALA A 71 29.26 -28.40 -27.79
N LEU A 72 30.58 -28.33 -27.56
CA LEU A 72 31.15 -28.18 -26.22
C LEU A 72 30.80 -26.81 -25.60
N VAL A 73 30.91 -25.72 -26.36
CA VAL A 73 30.55 -24.37 -25.89
C VAL A 73 29.05 -24.30 -25.57
N ARG A 74 28.18 -24.88 -26.42
CA ARG A 74 26.74 -24.97 -26.15
C ARG A 74 26.44 -25.75 -24.87
N GLY A 75 27.01 -26.96 -24.72
CA GLY A 75 26.81 -27.78 -23.52
C GLY A 75 27.33 -27.12 -22.24
N ALA A 76 28.47 -26.41 -22.29
CA ALA A 76 28.98 -25.66 -21.16
C ALA A 76 28.08 -24.47 -20.79
N ARG A 77 27.57 -23.74 -21.79
CA ARG A 77 26.65 -22.60 -21.58
C ARG A 77 25.33 -23.07 -20.96
N GLU A 78 24.82 -24.21 -21.39
CA GLU A 78 23.58 -24.81 -20.89
C GLU A 78 23.73 -25.27 -19.43
N ARG A 79 24.86 -25.93 -19.10
CA ARG A 79 25.21 -26.27 -17.70
C ARG A 79 25.37 -25.02 -16.83
N ARG A 80 25.99 -23.95 -17.36
CA ARG A 80 26.15 -22.68 -16.65
C ARG A 80 24.78 -22.04 -16.34
N ARG A 81 23.87 -22.02 -17.32
CA ARG A 81 22.49 -21.55 -17.16
C ARG A 81 21.71 -22.39 -16.15
N ALA A 82 21.78 -23.71 -16.22
CA ALA A 82 21.12 -24.60 -15.27
C ALA A 82 21.56 -24.35 -13.81
N LYS A 83 22.88 -24.17 -13.60
CA LYS A 83 23.43 -23.78 -12.30
C LYS A 83 22.94 -22.39 -11.87
N GLY A 84 22.87 -21.45 -12.81
CA GLY A 84 22.34 -20.10 -12.57
C GLY A 84 20.88 -20.09 -12.11
N PHE A 85 20.00 -20.83 -12.79
CA PHE A 85 18.60 -20.97 -12.38
C PHE A 85 18.44 -21.71 -11.05
N THR A 86 19.31 -22.67 -10.75
CA THR A 86 19.34 -23.33 -9.44
C THR A 86 19.76 -22.37 -8.33
N ALA A 87 20.73 -21.50 -8.58
CA ALA A 87 21.11 -20.44 -7.64
C ALA A 87 19.97 -19.42 -7.47
N LEU A 88 19.31 -19.03 -8.56
CA LEU A 88 18.16 -18.14 -8.54
C LEU A 88 17.01 -18.71 -7.69
N SER A 89 16.62 -19.98 -7.89
CA SER A 89 15.54 -20.60 -7.13
C SER A 89 15.84 -20.69 -5.64
N ARG A 90 17.06 -21.11 -5.28
CA ARG A 90 17.53 -21.13 -3.88
C ARG A 90 17.57 -19.73 -3.27
N GLY A 91 18.00 -18.73 -4.04
CA GLY A 91 18.00 -17.34 -3.63
C GLY A 91 16.59 -16.82 -3.35
N MET A 92 15.63 -17.11 -4.22
CA MET A 92 14.23 -16.72 -4.02
C MET A 92 13.62 -17.38 -2.77
N VAL A 93 13.96 -18.66 -2.51
CA VAL A 93 13.56 -19.33 -1.27
C VAL A 93 14.19 -18.66 -0.05
N ALA A 94 15.48 -18.31 -0.11
CA ALA A 94 16.17 -17.61 0.98
C ALA A 94 15.59 -16.21 1.26
N VAL A 95 15.20 -15.47 0.21
CA VAL A 95 14.48 -14.20 0.35
C VAL A 95 13.12 -14.42 1.02
N GLY A 96 12.36 -15.43 0.56
CA GLY A 96 11.06 -15.77 1.14
C GLY A 96 11.13 -16.26 2.59
N SER A 97 12.22 -16.92 2.98
CA SER A 97 12.47 -17.38 4.35
C SER A 97 13.12 -16.32 5.24
N GLY A 98 13.46 -15.15 4.70
CA GLY A 98 14.12 -14.08 5.46
C GLY A 98 15.57 -14.38 5.86
N ASP A 99 16.31 -15.20 5.11
CA ASP A 99 17.75 -15.43 5.31
C ASP A 99 18.56 -14.48 4.39
N PRO A 100 19.00 -13.31 4.90
CA PRO A 100 19.70 -12.30 4.08
C PRO A 100 21.08 -12.78 3.62
N LEU A 101 21.76 -13.63 4.40
CA LEU A 101 23.11 -14.07 4.07
C LEU A 101 23.08 -15.09 2.93
N ALA A 102 22.19 -16.09 3.01
CA ALA A 102 22.00 -17.05 1.94
C ALA A 102 21.45 -16.38 0.67
N ALA A 103 20.50 -15.46 0.80
CA ALA A 103 19.96 -14.70 -0.32
C ALA A 103 21.05 -13.91 -1.05
N ARG A 104 21.92 -13.19 -0.32
CA ARG A 104 23.02 -12.42 -0.93
C ARG A 104 24.02 -13.33 -1.65
N ARG A 105 24.37 -14.48 -1.05
CA ARG A 105 25.28 -15.46 -1.68
C ARG A 105 24.69 -16.00 -2.98
N HIS A 106 23.45 -16.47 -2.94
CA HIS A 106 22.76 -17.03 -4.10
C HIS A 106 22.46 -15.99 -5.18
N ALA A 107 22.18 -14.74 -4.80
CA ALA A 107 22.04 -13.62 -5.74
C ALA A 107 23.35 -13.34 -6.49
N GLY A 108 24.49 -13.31 -5.78
CA GLY A 108 25.81 -13.12 -6.41
C GLY A 108 26.19 -14.28 -7.35
N ASP A 109 25.87 -15.52 -6.96
CA ASP A 109 26.07 -16.69 -7.83
C ASP A 109 25.17 -16.64 -9.07
N ALA A 110 23.90 -16.25 -8.92
CA ALA A 110 22.98 -16.08 -10.04
C ALA A 110 23.46 -14.98 -11.00
N GLU A 111 23.88 -13.81 -10.50
CA GLU A 111 24.43 -12.72 -11.32
C GLU A 111 25.70 -13.16 -12.07
N ARG A 112 26.61 -13.91 -11.44
CA ARG A 112 27.83 -14.40 -12.10
C ARG A 112 27.57 -15.46 -13.17
N LEU A 113 26.52 -16.27 -13.01
CA LEU A 113 26.20 -17.38 -13.89
C LEU A 113 25.27 -16.99 -15.04
N LEU A 114 24.28 -16.14 -14.76
CA LEU A 114 23.26 -15.67 -15.69
C LEU A 114 23.60 -14.32 -16.32
N GLY A 115 24.42 -13.49 -15.66
CA GLY A 115 24.76 -12.15 -16.13
C GLY A 115 23.67 -11.13 -15.81
N SER A 116 23.36 -10.26 -16.77
CA SER A 116 22.37 -9.18 -16.67
C SER A 116 20.93 -9.64 -16.93
N GLU A 117 20.61 -10.89 -16.62
CA GLU A 117 19.24 -11.39 -16.77
C GLU A 117 18.29 -10.67 -15.78
N PRO A 118 17.11 -10.21 -16.21
CA PRO A 118 16.10 -9.53 -15.38
C PRO A 118 15.86 -10.14 -13.99
N LEU A 119 15.73 -11.46 -13.94
CA LEU A 119 15.43 -12.19 -12.70
C LEU A 119 16.61 -12.21 -11.72
N ALA A 120 17.84 -12.24 -12.23
CA ALA A 120 19.03 -12.18 -11.38
C ALA A 120 19.20 -10.78 -10.76
N LEU A 121 18.89 -9.73 -11.53
CA LEU A 121 18.87 -8.34 -11.02
C LEU A 121 17.79 -8.13 -9.97
N LEU A 122 16.58 -8.68 -10.16
CA LEU A 122 15.51 -8.62 -9.18
C LEU A 122 15.91 -9.33 -7.87
N LEU A 123 16.44 -10.56 -7.96
CA LEU A 123 16.90 -11.30 -6.78
C LEU A 123 17.99 -10.53 -6.03
N LYS A 124 18.91 -9.89 -6.75
CA LYS A 124 19.95 -9.03 -6.16
C LYS A 124 19.34 -7.83 -5.43
N ALA A 125 18.37 -7.15 -6.04
CA ALA A 125 17.67 -6.02 -5.42
C ALA A 125 16.92 -6.46 -4.15
N GLN A 126 16.20 -7.58 -4.20
CA GLN A 126 15.49 -8.12 -3.04
C GLN A 126 16.44 -8.59 -1.93
N ALA A 127 17.53 -9.27 -2.28
CA ALA A 127 18.56 -9.68 -1.31
C ALA A 127 19.19 -8.46 -0.60
N ALA A 128 19.45 -7.38 -1.34
CA ALA A 128 19.91 -6.11 -0.77
C ALA A 128 18.85 -5.48 0.16
N GLN A 129 17.59 -5.50 -0.24
CA GLN A 129 16.48 -4.94 0.53
C GLN A 129 16.28 -5.65 1.88
N ILE A 130 16.34 -6.98 1.92
CA ILE A 130 16.23 -7.75 3.18
C ILE A 130 17.51 -7.67 4.03
N SER A 131 18.67 -7.41 3.41
CA SER A 131 19.93 -7.21 4.12
C SER A 131 20.07 -5.79 4.69
N GLY A 132 19.14 -4.88 4.37
CA GLY A 132 19.20 -3.47 4.75
C GLY A 132 20.19 -2.62 3.94
N ASP A 133 20.77 -3.17 2.87
CA ASP A 133 21.71 -2.45 1.98
C ASP A 133 20.92 -1.62 0.95
N ARG A 134 20.50 -0.44 1.38
CA ARG A 134 19.64 0.46 0.60
C ARG A 134 20.32 0.95 -0.69
N GLU A 135 21.60 1.27 -0.63
CA GLU A 135 22.36 1.76 -1.80
C GLU A 135 22.52 0.67 -2.86
N ALA A 136 22.74 -0.59 -2.46
CA ALA A 136 22.78 -1.69 -3.40
C ALA A 136 21.39 -1.98 -4.01
N ALA A 137 20.32 -1.91 -3.22
CA ALA A 137 18.95 -2.09 -3.69
C ALA A 137 18.57 -1.02 -4.73
N GLU A 138 18.82 0.26 -4.43
CA GLU A 138 18.53 1.39 -5.32
C GLU A 138 19.32 1.28 -6.63
N ARG A 139 20.63 0.98 -6.58
CA ARG A 139 21.43 0.77 -7.79
C ARG A 139 20.91 -0.40 -8.64
N ALA A 140 20.43 -1.47 -8.01
CA ALA A 140 19.84 -2.60 -8.72
C ALA A 140 18.51 -2.22 -9.39
N PHE A 141 17.61 -1.54 -8.67
CA PHE A 141 16.35 -1.07 -9.24
C PHE A 141 16.53 0.01 -10.31
N GLN A 142 17.52 0.89 -10.18
CA GLN A 142 17.86 1.87 -11.22
C GLN A 142 18.33 1.20 -12.51
N ARG A 143 19.15 0.14 -12.41
CA ARG A 143 19.54 -0.65 -13.59
C ARG A 143 18.31 -1.31 -14.23
N MET A 144 17.38 -1.82 -13.43
CA MET A 144 16.13 -2.38 -13.94
C MET A 144 15.24 -1.31 -14.58
N ALA A 145 15.19 -0.09 -14.03
CA ALA A 145 14.43 1.02 -14.60
C ALA A 145 14.96 1.43 -16.00
N ASN A 146 16.26 1.27 -16.24
CA ASN A 146 16.88 1.60 -17.52
C ASN A 146 16.55 0.59 -18.63
N ASP A 147 16.26 -0.66 -18.28
CA ASP A 147 15.91 -1.72 -19.24
C ASP A 147 14.40 -1.71 -19.57
N PRO A 148 13.98 -1.63 -20.84
CA PRO A 148 12.57 -1.66 -21.23
C PRO A 148 11.75 -2.83 -20.64
N GLU A 149 12.33 -4.02 -20.52
CA GLU A 149 11.61 -5.22 -20.04
C GLU A 149 11.33 -5.17 -18.54
N THR A 150 12.23 -4.56 -17.77
CA THR A 150 12.12 -4.50 -16.29
C THR A 150 11.77 -3.13 -15.76
N ARG A 151 11.55 -2.14 -16.64
CA ARG A 151 11.38 -0.74 -16.28
C ARG A 151 10.33 -0.51 -15.19
N VAL A 152 9.13 -1.04 -15.40
CA VAL A 152 7.99 -0.86 -14.47
C VAL A 152 8.28 -1.49 -13.10
N LEU A 153 8.98 -2.62 -13.08
CA LEU A 153 9.37 -3.30 -11.85
C LEU A 153 10.49 -2.54 -11.11
N GLY A 154 11.47 -2.02 -11.86
CA GLY A 154 12.49 -1.13 -11.33
C GLY A 154 11.88 0.12 -10.69
N LEU A 155 10.95 0.78 -11.38
CA LEU A 155 10.21 1.93 -10.87
C LEU A 155 9.41 1.60 -9.60
N ARG A 156 8.81 0.40 -9.49
CA ARG A 156 8.14 -0.04 -8.26
C ARG A 156 9.12 -0.14 -7.09
N GLY A 157 10.30 -0.72 -7.32
CA GLY A 157 11.33 -0.83 -6.29
C GLY A 157 11.82 0.54 -5.82
N LEU A 158 12.11 1.45 -6.77
CA LEU A 158 12.51 2.82 -6.48
C LEU A 158 11.41 3.60 -5.73
N PHE A 159 10.14 3.42 -6.10
CA PHE A 159 9.00 4.00 -5.39
C PHE A 159 8.96 3.57 -3.91
N VAL A 160 9.12 2.27 -3.63
CA VAL A 160 9.11 1.75 -2.26
C VAL A 160 10.31 2.29 -1.45
N GLU A 161 11.49 2.36 -2.06
CA GLU A 161 12.68 2.92 -1.38
C GLU A 161 12.55 4.43 -1.17
N ALA A 162 11.96 5.18 -2.10
CA ALA A 162 11.68 6.62 -1.94
C ALA A 162 10.68 6.89 -0.79
N ARG A 163 9.58 6.12 -0.73
CA ARG A 163 8.61 6.19 0.38
C ARG A 163 9.24 5.88 1.74
N ARG A 164 10.18 4.93 1.80
CA ARG A 164 10.93 4.61 3.03
C ARG A 164 11.89 5.72 3.47
N ARG A 165 12.29 6.60 2.55
CA ARG A 165 13.11 7.78 2.82
C ARG A 165 12.28 9.04 3.06
N GLU A 166 10.94 8.92 3.04
CA GLU A 166 10.02 10.06 3.11
C GLU A 166 10.25 11.07 1.97
N ASP A 167 10.84 10.61 0.85
CA ASP A 167 11.00 11.40 -0.37
C ASP A 167 9.78 11.21 -1.29
N GLU A 168 8.72 11.93 -0.94
CA GLU A 168 7.46 11.94 -1.70
C GLU A 168 7.63 12.48 -3.12
N THR A 169 8.62 13.35 -3.37
CA THR A 169 8.84 13.94 -4.69
C THR A 169 9.33 12.90 -5.69
N SER A 170 10.35 12.13 -5.30
CA SER A 170 10.86 11.03 -6.11
C SER A 170 9.84 9.90 -6.21
N ALA A 171 9.17 9.55 -5.11
CA ALA A 171 8.11 8.54 -5.12
C ALA A 171 7.03 8.87 -6.15
N ARG A 172 6.55 10.11 -6.16
CA ARG A 172 5.55 10.60 -7.12
C ARG A 172 6.05 10.53 -8.56
N ALA A 173 7.30 10.93 -8.81
CA ALA A 173 7.89 10.85 -10.14
C ALA A 173 7.93 9.40 -10.65
N TYR A 174 8.39 8.45 -9.82
CA TYR A 174 8.43 7.04 -10.20
C TYR A 174 7.03 6.43 -10.43
N ALA A 175 6.05 6.76 -9.59
CA ALA A 175 4.68 6.30 -9.75
C ALA A 175 4.03 6.85 -11.03
N THR A 176 4.25 8.14 -11.32
CA THR A 176 3.73 8.81 -12.52
C THR A 176 4.33 8.22 -13.79
N GLU A 177 5.65 8.01 -13.81
CA GLU A 177 6.35 7.36 -14.93
C GLU A 177 5.84 5.92 -15.13
N ALA A 178 5.65 5.16 -14.04
CA ALA A 178 5.12 3.79 -14.11
C ALA A 178 3.68 3.75 -14.64
N ALA A 179 2.83 4.67 -14.20
CA ALA A 179 1.44 4.77 -14.67
C ALA A 179 1.37 5.16 -16.16
N ARG A 180 2.31 5.98 -16.65
CA ARG A 180 2.43 6.35 -18.06
C ARG A 180 2.87 5.16 -18.92
N LEU A 181 3.84 4.38 -18.46
CA LEU A 181 4.41 3.25 -19.21
C LEU A 181 3.48 2.04 -19.21
N ALA A 182 2.84 1.75 -18.09
CA ALA A 182 1.94 0.62 -17.93
C ALA A 182 0.64 1.05 -17.23
N PRO A 183 -0.32 1.63 -17.98
CA PRO A 183 -1.58 2.14 -17.40
C PRO A 183 -2.43 1.10 -16.68
N SER A 184 -2.25 -0.19 -16.98
CA SER A 184 -2.96 -1.30 -16.32
C SER A 184 -2.45 -1.63 -14.91
N VAL A 185 -1.33 -1.05 -14.49
CA VAL A 185 -0.69 -1.38 -13.21
C VAL A 185 -1.38 -0.63 -12.07
N THR A 186 -1.98 -1.39 -11.15
CA THR A 186 -2.84 -0.84 -10.08
C THR A 186 -2.08 0.01 -9.08
N TRP A 187 -0.93 -0.46 -8.58
CA TRP A 187 -0.15 0.26 -7.56
C TRP A 187 0.29 1.65 -8.02
N ALA A 188 0.66 1.79 -9.30
CA ALA A 188 1.12 3.06 -9.85
C ALA A 188 -0.05 4.06 -9.96
N ASN A 189 -1.22 3.60 -10.41
CA ASN A 189 -2.42 4.43 -10.47
C ASN A 189 -2.96 4.80 -9.07
N GLU A 190 -2.79 3.93 -8.08
CA GLU A 190 -3.15 4.20 -6.69
C GLU A 190 -2.23 5.27 -6.09
N ALA A 191 -0.91 5.10 -6.23
CA ALA A 191 0.07 6.09 -5.76
C ALA A 191 -0.09 7.47 -6.42
N VAL A 192 -0.39 7.51 -7.73
CA VAL A 192 -0.69 8.77 -8.42
C VAL A 192 -1.96 9.42 -7.87
N LEU A 193 -3.02 8.63 -7.62
CA LEU A 193 -4.24 9.16 -7.02
C LEU A 193 -4.00 9.71 -5.61
N GLU A 194 -3.27 8.98 -4.77
CA GLU A 194 -2.91 9.40 -3.41
C GLU A 194 -2.11 10.71 -3.43
N ALA A 195 -1.13 10.82 -4.33
CA ALA A 195 -0.35 12.05 -4.52
C ALA A 195 -1.21 13.24 -4.94
N GLN A 196 -2.11 13.06 -5.93
CA GLN A 196 -3.04 14.12 -6.37
C GLN A 196 -3.99 14.55 -5.25
N CYS A 197 -4.48 13.59 -4.46
CA CYS A 197 -5.34 13.86 -3.31
C CYS A 197 -4.60 14.62 -2.19
N ALA A 198 -3.32 14.30 -1.96
CA ALA A 198 -2.49 15.00 -0.99
C ALA A 198 -2.19 16.45 -1.42
N ASP A 199 -1.99 16.69 -2.71
CA ASP A 199 -1.77 18.04 -3.27
C ASP A 199 -3.05 18.88 -3.36
N GLY A 200 -4.23 18.26 -3.16
CA GLY A 200 -5.53 18.91 -3.37
C GLY A 200 -5.90 19.10 -4.85
N ASP A 201 -5.24 18.41 -5.78
CA ASP A 201 -5.61 18.37 -7.20
C ASP A 201 -6.80 17.43 -7.43
N TRP A 202 -7.99 17.89 -7.03
CA TRP A 202 -9.23 17.12 -7.16
C TRP A 202 -9.64 16.87 -8.62
N SER A 203 -9.26 17.76 -9.53
CA SER A 203 -9.48 17.60 -10.98
C SER A 203 -8.69 16.44 -11.55
N GLY A 204 -7.37 16.43 -11.33
CA GLY A 204 -6.50 15.35 -11.79
C GLY A 204 -6.85 14.02 -11.14
N ALA A 205 -7.22 14.03 -9.85
CA ALA A 205 -7.71 12.85 -9.15
C ALA A 205 -8.99 12.28 -9.79
N LEU A 206 -9.91 13.14 -10.22
CA LEU A 206 -11.16 12.71 -10.88
C LEU A 206 -10.87 12.03 -12.22
N GLU A 207 -10.00 12.61 -13.04
CA GLU A 207 -9.55 12.02 -14.31
C GLU A 207 -8.85 10.67 -14.09
N THR A 208 -8.03 10.56 -13.03
CA THR A 208 -7.38 9.30 -12.65
C THR A 208 -8.39 8.22 -12.28
N VAL A 209 -9.43 8.54 -11.50
CA VAL A 209 -10.49 7.58 -11.17
C VAL A 209 -11.28 7.17 -12.42
N GLU A 210 -11.58 8.09 -13.32
CA GLU A 210 -12.31 7.80 -14.57
C GLU A 210 -11.49 6.91 -15.51
N ARG A 211 -10.18 7.17 -15.65
CA ARG A 211 -9.25 6.33 -16.41
C ARG A 211 -9.13 4.93 -15.79
N ARG A 212 -9.03 4.81 -14.47
CA ARG A 212 -9.00 3.51 -13.78
C ARG A 212 -10.28 2.71 -14.01
N ALA A 213 -11.44 3.39 -14.02
CA ALA A 213 -12.72 2.77 -14.29
C ALA A 213 -12.85 2.33 -15.75
N SER A 214 -12.37 3.11 -16.72
CA SER A 214 -12.41 2.75 -18.15
C SER A 214 -11.48 1.59 -18.48
N LEU A 215 -10.34 1.47 -17.79
CA LEU A 215 -9.41 0.35 -17.88
C LEU A 215 -9.89 -0.90 -17.12
N GLY A 216 -11.01 -0.84 -16.40
CA GLY A 216 -11.53 -1.96 -15.62
C GLY A 216 -10.69 -2.32 -14.38
N LEU A 217 -9.86 -1.40 -13.90
CA LEU A 217 -9.01 -1.61 -12.71
C LEU A 217 -9.78 -1.49 -11.39
N ILE A 218 -10.96 -0.87 -11.43
CA ILE A 218 -11.86 -0.70 -10.29
C ILE A 218 -13.30 -0.99 -10.70
N GLU A 219 -14.10 -1.48 -9.76
CA GLU A 219 -15.52 -1.68 -9.98
C GLU A 219 -16.26 -0.36 -10.21
N LYS A 220 -17.34 -0.41 -11.01
CA LYS A 220 -18.15 0.78 -11.32
C LYS A 220 -18.74 1.44 -10.06
N ALA A 221 -19.11 0.64 -9.06
CA ALA A 221 -19.63 1.15 -7.78
C ALA A 221 -18.54 1.91 -7.00
N THR A 222 -17.36 1.32 -6.87
CA THR A 222 -16.20 1.95 -6.23
C THR A 222 -15.77 3.22 -6.94
N ALA A 223 -15.71 3.21 -8.28
CA ALA A 223 -15.42 4.40 -9.07
C ALA A 223 -16.45 5.52 -8.83
N ARG A 224 -17.74 5.17 -8.79
CA ARG A 224 -18.82 6.13 -8.52
C ARG A 224 -18.68 6.76 -7.14
N ARG A 225 -18.36 5.95 -6.12
CA ARG A 225 -18.15 6.43 -4.74
C ARG A 225 -16.92 7.32 -4.63
N GLN A 226 -15.78 6.92 -5.20
CA GLN A 226 -14.57 7.73 -5.23
C GLN A 226 -14.79 9.08 -5.93
N ARG A 227 -15.50 9.10 -7.06
CA ARG A 227 -15.88 10.36 -7.74
C ARG A 227 -16.76 11.23 -6.85
N ALA A 228 -17.71 10.65 -6.11
CA ALA A 228 -18.54 11.41 -5.18
C ALA A 228 -17.70 12.04 -4.05
N VAL A 229 -16.73 11.31 -3.51
CA VAL A 229 -15.81 11.81 -2.48
C VAL A 229 -14.95 12.96 -3.00
N LEU A 230 -14.36 12.83 -4.19
CA LEU A 230 -13.56 13.89 -4.82
C LEU A 230 -14.38 15.15 -5.11
N LEU A 231 -15.61 14.99 -5.61
CA LEU A 231 -16.53 16.11 -5.81
C LEU A 231 -16.93 16.78 -4.49
N THR A 232 -17.08 16.01 -3.42
CA THR A 232 -17.38 16.52 -2.07
C THR A 232 -16.20 17.30 -1.51
N ALA A 233 -14.98 16.79 -1.66
CA ALA A 233 -13.75 17.48 -1.29
C ALA A 233 -13.62 18.83 -2.02
N SER A 234 -13.82 18.82 -3.34
CA SER A 234 -13.78 20.03 -4.15
C SER A 234 -14.88 21.03 -3.75
N ALA A 235 -16.10 20.56 -3.44
CA ALA A 235 -17.18 21.41 -2.96
C ALA A 235 -16.87 22.05 -1.59
N GLN A 236 -16.19 21.32 -0.69
CA GLN A 236 -15.80 21.82 0.62
C GLN A 236 -14.83 23.01 0.52
N ILE A 237 -13.86 22.96 -0.40
CA ILE A 237 -12.91 24.06 -0.64
C ILE A 237 -13.60 25.26 -1.29
N LEU A 238 -14.46 25.00 -2.29
CA LEU A 238 -15.14 26.05 -3.03
C LEU A 238 -16.26 26.74 -2.24
N GLU A 239 -16.70 26.17 -1.11
CA GLU A 239 -17.83 26.68 -0.34
C GLU A 239 -17.69 28.15 0.06
N ALA A 240 -16.47 28.58 0.43
CA ALA A 240 -16.21 29.94 0.90
C ALA A 240 -16.07 30.98 -0.23
N GLY A 241 -15.59 30.58 -1.40
CA GLY A 241 -15.29 31.49 -2.53
C GLY A 241 -16.32 31.42 -3.66
N GLU A 242 -16.67 30.22 -4.09
CA GLU A 242 -17.52 29.95 -5.26
C GLU A 242 -18.71 29.04 -4.88
N PRO A 243 -19.69 29.55 -4.12
CA PRO A 243 -20.78 28.74 -3.57
C PRO A 243 -21.68 28.09 -4.65
N GLU A 244 -21.82 28.71 -5.82
CA GLU A 244 -22.59 28.14 -6.93
C GLU A 244 -21.89 26.89 -7.51
N ALA A 245 -20.60 27.00 -7.77
CA ALA A 245 -19.77 25.91 -8.28
C ALA A 245 -19.65 24.77 -7.24
N ALA A 246 -19.59 25.12 -5.95
CA ALA A 246 -19.65 24.17 -4.84
C ALA A 246 -21.00 23.43 -4.80
N THR A 247 -22.11 24.14 -5.02
CA THR A 247 -23.46 23.57 -5.01
C THR A 247 -23.61 22.54 -6.12
N GLU A 248 -23.15 22.85 -7.34
CA GLU A 248 -23.20 21.92 -8.47
C GLU A 248 -22.40 20.64 -8.18
N ARG A 249 -21.18 20.77 -7.66
CA ARG A 249 -20.32 19.63 -7.30
C ARG A 249 -20.93 18.78 -6.19
N ALA A 250 -21.45 19.40 -5.14
CA ALA A 250 -22.09 18.70 -4.03
C ALA A 250 -23.35 17.94 -4.48
N LEU A 251 -24.18 18.54 -5.35
CA LEU A 251 -25.36 17.86 -5.91
C LEU A 251 -25.00 16.69 -6.82
N LYS A 252 -23.95 16.83 -7.63
CA LYS A 252 -23.40 15.72 -8.43
C LYS A 252 -22.90 14.60 -7.51
N ALA A 253 -22.19 14.93 -6.43
CA ALA A 253 -21.72 13.96 -5.44
C ALA A 253 -22.88 13.18 -4.81
N VAL A 254 -23.94 13.86 -4.34
CA VAL A 254 -25.14 13.23 -3.77
C VAL A 254 -25.83 12.31 -4.78
N LYS A 255 -25.87 12.68 -6.07
CA LYS A 255 -26.44 11.82 -7.11
C LYS A 255 -25.62 10.54 -7.32
N LEU A 256 -24.29 10.62 -7.16
CA LEU A 256 -23.39 9.48 -7.34
C LEU A 256 -23.38 8.58 -6.09
N ALA A 257 -23.36 9.15 -4.89
CA ALA A 257 -23.39 8.44 -3.61
C ALA A 257 -24.40 9.12 -2.66
N PRO A 258 -25.68 8.70 -2.71
CA PRO A 258 -26.73 9.28 -1.85
C PRO A 258 -26.54 9.00 -0.35
N ASP A 259 -25.76 7.98 -0.02
CA ASP A 259 -25.39 7.52 1.32
C ASP A 259 -24.19 8.29 1.91
N LEU A 260 -23.48 9.08 1.10
CA LEU A 260 -22.34 9.89 1.52
C LEU A 260 -22.80 11.12 2.30
N VAL A 261 -22.83 10.99 3.63
CA VAL A 261 -23.27 12.00 4.58
C VAL A 261 -22.65 13.40 4.35
N PRO A 262 -21.31 13.55 4.20
CA PRO A 262 -20.69 14.87 4.02
C PRO A 262 -21.17 15.59 2.76
N ALA A 263 -21.41 14.85 1.66
CA ALA A 263 -21.92 15.42 0.41
C ALA A 263 -23.31 16.03 0.60
N ALA A 264 -24.21 15.29 1.27
CA ALA A 264 -25.57 15.74 1.56
C ALA A 264 -25.59 16.92 2.55
N ALA A 265 -24.69 16.92 3.55
CA ALA A 265 -24.57 18.02 4.50
C ALA A 265 -24.10 19.32 3.82
N ILE A 266 -23.07 19.26 2.96
CA ILE A 266 -22.60 20.42 2.19
C ILE A 266 -23.70 20.91 1.23
N ALA A 267 -24.31 20.00 0.46
CA ALA A 267 -25.37 20.35 -0.48
C ALA A 267 -26.58 21.00 0.23
N GLY A 268 -27.03 20.43 1.35
CA GLY A 268 -28.14 20.96 2.14
C GLY A 268 -27.86 22.35 2.69
N ARG A 269 -26.66 22.60 3.21
CA ARG A 269 -26.24 23.91 3.72
C ARG A 269 -26.15 24.95 2.60
N LEU A 270 -25.58 24.61 1.45
CA LEU A 270 -25.47 25.49 0.30
C LEU A 270 -26.85 25.83 -0.31
N LEU A 271 -27.73 24.84 -0.47
CA LEU A 271 -29.10 25.05 -0.94
C LEU A 271 -29.90 25.93 0.03
N THR A 272 -29.69 25.76 1.34
CA THR A 272 -30.30 26.59 2.38
C THR A 272 -29.86 28.05 2.23
N ARG A 273 -28.56 28.29 2.08
CA ARG A 273 -28.01 29.65 1.86
C ARG A 273 -28.55 30.29 0.57
N ARG A 274 -28.81 29.49 -0.47
CA ARG A 274 -29.42 29.94 -1.73
C ARG A 274 -30.92 30.24 -1.61
N GLY A 275 -31.58 29.83 -0.52
CA GLY A 275 -33.04 29.96 -0.34
C GLY A 275 -33.86 28.79 -0.91
N ASP A 276 -33.21 27.76 -1.45
CA ASP A 276 -33.82 26.56 -2.04
C ASP A 276 -34.23 25.52 -0.96
N LEU A 277 -35.00 25.96 0.04
CA LEU A 277 -35.25 25.21 1.28
C LEU A 277 -35.84 23.81 1.05
N ARG A 278 -36.83 23.72 0.15
CA ARG A 278 -37.49 22.43 -0.18
C ARG A 278 -36.52 21.41 -0.77
N LYS A 279 -35.61 21.86 -1.64
CA LYS A 279 -34.58 20.98 -2.22
C LYS A 279 -33.55 20.59 -1.17
N GLY A 280 -33.13 21.54 -0.33
CA GLY A 280 -32.20 21.29 0.77
C GLY A 280 -32.73 20.24 1.73
N ALA A 281 -33.98 20.39 2.17
CA ALA A 281 -34.68 19.43 3.02
C ALA A 281 -34.72 18.04 2.37
N LYS A 282 -35.13 17.93 1.10
CA LYS A 282 -35.22 16.65 0.39
C LYS A 282 -33.88 15.91 0.30
N VAL A 283 -32.78 16.63 0.04
CA VAL A 283 -31.43 16.05 -0.01
C VAL A 283 -31.03 15.50 1.35
N VAL A 284 -31.23 16.29 2.41
CA VAL A 284 -30.87 15.90 3.78
C VAL A 284 -31.73 14.74 4.28
N GLU A 285 -33.04 14.77 4.06
CA GLU A 285 -33.96 13.67 4.41
C GLU A 285 -33.63 12.38 3.66
N GLY A 286 -33.19 12.48 2.39
CA GLY A 286 -32.75 11.34 1.60
C GLY A 286 -31.53 10.65 2.22
N ALA A 287 -30.49 11.42 2.55
CA ALA A 287 -29.29 10.89 3.20
C ALA A 287 -29.58 10.41 4.63
N TRP A 288 -30.48 11.09 5.35
CA TRP A 288 -30.87 10.73 6.72
C TRP A 288 -31.51 9.34 6.80
N LYS A 289 -32.32 8.95 5.81
CA LYS A 289 -32.91 7.60 5.76
C LYS A 289 -31.87 6.50 5.60
N ALA A 290 -30.75 6.79 4.94
CA ALA A 290 -29.66 5.83 4.74
C ALA A 290 -28.74 5.78 5.96
N ASN A 291 -28.22 6.94 6.38
CA ASN A 291 -27.24 7.09 7.46
C ASN A 291 -27.57 8.32 8.32
N PRO A 292 -28.39 8.19 9.39
CA PRO A 292 -28.63 9.28 10.33
C PRO A 292 -27.32 9.75 10.98
N HIS A 293 -27.02 11.05 10.91
CA HIS A 293 -25.72 11.60 11.33
C HIS A 293 -25.84 13.01 11.92
N PRO A 294 -25.08 13.39 12.97
CA PRO A 294 -25.23 14.69 13.63
C PRO A 294 -25.10 15.89 12.68
N ASP A 295 -24.23 15.83 11.67
CA ASP A 295 -24.08 16.93 10.71
C ASP A 295 -25.32 17.12 9.81
N LEU A 296 -26.03 16.05 9.46
CA LEU A 296 -27.30 16.16 8.74
C LEU A 296 -28.37 16.76 9.64
N ALA A 297 -28.41 16.39 10.92
CA ALA A 297 -29.33 16.98 11.88
C ALA A 297 -29.07 18.49 12.04
N LYS A 298 -27.81 18.90 12.20
CA LYS A 298 -27.43 20.34 12.26
C LYS A 298 -27.94 21.10 11.04
N VAL A 299 -27.76 20.56 9.83
CA VAL A 299 -28.24 21.20 8.60
C VAL A 299 -29.77 21.22 8.55
N TYR A 300 -30.44 20.11 8.87
CA TYR A 300 -31.90 20.03 8.86
C TYR A 300 -32.56 20.99 9.83
N LEU A 301 -32.00 21.15 11.03
CA LEU A 301 -32.49 22.04 12.08
C LEU A 301 -32.18 23.52 11.77
N SER A 302 -31.19 23.80 10.92
CA SER A 302 -30.84 25.16 10.48
C SER A 302 -31.37 25.52 9.08
N LEU A 303 -32.22 24.68 8.45
CA LEU A 303 -32.78 24.93 7.10
C LEU A 303 -33.41 26.31 6.93
N ARG A 304 -34.14 26.84 7.91
CA ARG A 304 -34.74 28.17 7.82
C ARG A 304 -34.11 29.10 8.85
N THR A 305 -33.47 30.16 8.35
CA THR A 305 -32.98 31.27 9.18
C THR A 305 -34.18 32.03 9.73
N GLY A 306 -34.25 32.18 11.06
CA GLY A 306 -35.35 32.87 11.76
C GLY A 306 -36.42 31.97 12.37
N ASP A 307 -36.29 30.64 12.28
CA ASP A 307 -37.21 29.72 12.97
C ASP A 307 -37.13 29.89 14.49
N SER A 308 -38.30 29.87 15.14
CA SER A 308 -38.36 29.86 16.60
C SER A 308 -37.81 28.56 17.14
N VAL A 309 -37.44 28.54 18.42
CA VAL A 309 -36.93 27.33 19.08
C VAL A 309 -37.97 26.20 19.05
N ARG A 310 -39.26 26.54 19.11
CA ARG A 310 -40.37 25.57 18.98
C ARG A 310 -40.50 25.01 17.56
N ASP A 311 -40.26 25.83 16.53
CA ASP A 311 -40.27 25.34 15.14
C ASP A 311 -39.10 24.38 14.88
N ARG A 312 -37.92 24.67 15.46
CA ARG A 312 -36.77 23.74 15.41
C ARG A 312 -37.07 22.42 16.10
N LEU A 313 -37.75 22.46 17.25
CA LEU A 313 -38.20 21.27 17.97
C LEU A 313 -39.18 20.43 17.13
N ALA A 314 -40.19 21.05 16.51
CA ALA A 314 -41.12 20.35 15.61
C ALA A 314 -40.41 19.68 14.41
N ARG A 315 -39.37 20.31 13.87
CA ARG A 315 -38.51 19.70 12.84
C ARG A 315 -37.69 18.53 13.38
N ALA A 316 -37.16 18.63 14.60
CA ALA A 316 -36.44 17.53 15.24
C ALA A 316 -37.35 16.32 15.48
N GLU A 317 -38.61 16.53 15.87
CA GLU A 317 -39.61 15.45 16.00
C GLU A 317 -39.90 14.78 14.65
N THR A 318 -39.98 15.58 13.58
CA THR A 318 -40.16 15.06 12.22
C THR A 318 -38.97 14.18 11.81
N LEU A 319 -37.75 14.62 12.11
CA LEU A 319 -36.51 13.90 11.84
C LEU A 319 -36.39 12.60 12.66
N ALA A 320 -36.85 12.61 13.91
CA ALA A 320 -36.93 11.43 14.77
C ALA A 320 -37.91 10.39 14.21
N LYS A 321 -39.10 10.81 13.80
CA LYS A 321 -40.09 9.93 13.15
C LYS A 321 -39.57 9.33 11.84
N LEU A 322 -38.83 10.10 11.05
CA LEU A 322 -38.30 9.67 9.76
C LEU A 322 -37.30 8.51 9.84
N SER A 323 -36.58 8.39 10.96
CA SER A 323 -35.52 7.39 11.18
C SER A 323 -35.94 6.25 12.10
N ALA A 324 -37.24 6.05 12.30
CA ALA A 324 -37.77 5.12 13.30
C ALA A 324 -37.11 5.30 14.68
N TRP A 325 -36.88 6.56 15.05
CA TRP A 325 -36.20 6.96 16.28
C TRP A 325 -34.77 6.43 16.37
N HIS A 326 -33.91 6.71 15.39
CA HIS A 326 -32.48 6.39 15.52
C HIS A 326 -31.84 7.13 16.72
N PRO A 327 -30.80 6.58 17.39
CA PRO A 327 -30.12 7.26 18.51
C PRO A 327 -29.70 8.71 18.23
N GLU A 328 -29.11 8.98 17.06
CA GLU A 328 -28.76 10.34 16.64
C GLU A 328 -29.97 11.27 16.54
N ALA A 329 -31.14 10.75 16.14
CA ALA A 329 -32.36 11.52 16.05
C ALA A 329 -32.91 11.88 17.44
N ARG A 330 -32.83 10.94 18.39
CA ARG A 330 -33.17 11.16 19.80
C ARG A 330 -32.27 12.20 20.45
N LEU A 331 -30.97 12.16 20.18
CA LEU A 331 -30.02 13.17 20.67
C LEU A 331 -30.31 14.57 20.10
N ALA A 332 -30.60 14.66 18.80
CA ALA A 332 -31.00 15.92 18.17
C ALA A 332 -32.34 16.45 18.73
N LEU A 333 -33.31 15.58 18.97
CA LEU A 333 -34.58 15.93 19.61
C LEU A 333 -34.38 16.41 21.06
N ALA A 334 -33.55 15.71 21.84
CA ALA A 334 -33.25 16.11 23.21
C ALA A 334 -32.56 17.47 23.29
N GLN A 335 -31.59 17.74 22.40
CA GLN A 335 -30.91 19.03 22.31
C GLN A 335 -31.90 20.17 21.97
N THR A 336 -32.77 19.96 20.99
CA THR A 336 -33.77 20.99 20.60
C THR A 336 -34.87 21.18 21.66
N ALA A 337 -35.29 20.12 22.34
CA ALA A 337 -36.23 20.20 23.46
C ALA A 337 -35.63 20.95 24.67
N TYR A 338 -34.34 20.72 24.95
CA TYR A 338 -33.59 21.47 25.95
C TYR A 338 -33.52 22.97 25.60
N GLU A 339 -33.19 23.31 24.35
CA GLU A 339 -33.20 24.70 23.89
C GLU A 339 -34.59 25.33 24.05
N ALA A 340 -35.66 24.57 23.80
CA ALA A 340 -37.05 25.00 23.95
C ALA A 340 -37.51 25.11 25.42
N ARG A 341 -36.64 24.78 26.40
CA ARG A 341 -36.96 24.65 27.83
C ARG A 341 -38.03 23.59 28.14
N SER A 342 -38.24 22.64 27.23
CA SER A 342 -39.13 21.49 27.40
C SER A 342 -38.35 20.31 28.02
N PHE A 343 -37.91 20.46 29.28
CA PHE A 343 -37.02 19.49 29.94
C PHE A 343 -37.63 18.09 30.07
N GLY A 344 -38.94 17.98 30.32
CA GLY A 344 -39.64 16.70 30.37
C GLY A 344 -39.53 15.92 29.06
N GLN A 345 -39.78 16.60 27.94
CA GLN A 345 -39.66 16.02 26.60
C GLN A 345 -38.20 15.66 26.26
N ALA A 346 -37.24 16.48 26.69
CA ALA A 346 -35.82 16.19 26.50
C ALA A 346 -35.39 14.90 27.23
N ARG A 347 -35.86 14.69 28.46
CA ARG A 347 -35.62 13.44 29.22
C ARG A 347 -36.30 12.24 28.57
N GLU A 348 -37.56 12.38 28.15
CA GLU A 348 -38.30 11.31 27.47
C GLU A 348 -37.60 10.86 26.17
N ALA A 349 -37.09 11.81 25.39
CA ALA A 349 -36.34 11.51 24.17
C ALA A 349 -35.02 10.76 24.45
N LEU A 350 -34.35 11.06 25.57
CA LEU A 350 -33.09 10.41 25.95
C LEU A 350 -33.29 9.05 26.63
N GLN A 351 -34.41 8.82 27.30
CA GLN A 351 -34.64 7.63 28.13
C GLN A 351 -34.22 6.31 27.45
N PRO A 352 -34.60 6.03 26.17
CA PRO A 352 -34.21 4.79 25.51
C PRO A 352 -32.70 4.65 25.24
N LEU A 353 -31.93 5.75 25.31
CA LEU A 353 -30.47 5.75 25.15
C LEU A 353 -29.73 5.54 26.49
N LEU A 354 -30.46 5.60 27.60
CA LEU A 354 -29.90 5.50 28.95
C LEU A 354 -30.00 4.09 29.54
N ASP A 355 -30.90 3.26 29.00
CA ASP A 355 -31.23 1.94 29.58
C ASP A 355 -30.12 0.88 29.35
N ASP A 356 -29.36 0.99 28.26
CA ASP A 356 -28.25 0.06 27.93
C ASP A 356 -26.89 0.57 28.43
N ARG A 357 -26.04 1.03 27.50
CA ARG A 357 -24.71 1.61 27.75
C ARG A 357 -24.71 3.04 27.20
N PRO A 358 -25.09 4.04 28.02
CA PRO A 358 -25.25 5.41 27.53
C PRO A 358 -23.92 5.96 27.03
N THR A 359 -23.94 6.66 25.90
CA THR A 359 -22.73 7.33 25.40
C THR A 359 -22.39 8.56 26.23
N VAL A 360 -21.14 9.01 26.15
CA VAL A 360 -20.68 10.25 26.79
C VAL A 360 -21.65 11.41 26.48
N ARG A 361 -22.02 11.60 25.20
CA ARG A 361 -22.92 12.70 24.79
C ARG A 361 -24.33 12.56 25.36
N ALA A 362 -24.87 11.35 25.50
CA ALA A 362 -26.16 11.14 26.16
C ALA A 362 -26.12 11.49 27.65
N CYS A 363 -25.08 11.05 28.38
CA CYS A 363 -24.89 11.39 29.80
C CYS A 363 -24.67 12.90 30.00
N LEU A 364 -23.83 13.52 29.16
CA LEU A 364 -23.60 14.97 29.21
C LEU A 364 -24.88 15.77 28.91
N MET A 365 -25.73 15.27 28.00
CA MET A 365 -27.01 15.90 27.72
C MET A 365 -27.97 15.82 28.91
N MET A 366 -28.02 14.68 29.61
CA MET A 366 -28.78 14.53 30.85
C MET A 366 -28.26 15.46 31.96
N ALA A 367 -26.94 15.57 32.12
CA ALA A 367 -26.33 16.49 33.07
C ALA A 367 -26.75 17.95 32.78
N ARG A 368 -26.70 18.39 31.51
CA ARG A 368 -27.14 19.74 31.11
C ARG A 368 -28.61 20.01 31.43
N ILE A 369 -29.49 19.02 31.22
CA ILE A 369 -30.91 19.15 31.55
C ILE A 369 -31.08 19.33 33.07
N GLU A 370 -30.41 18.49 33.87
CA GLU A 370 -30.49 18.54 35.34
C GLU A 370 -29.93 19.85 35.92
N GLU A 371 -28.85 20.39 35.34
CA GLU A 371 -28.29 21.69 35.74
C GLU A 371 -29.22 22.85 35.39
N ALA A 372 -29.86 22.81 34.22
CA ALA A 372 -30.74 23.89 33.78
C ALA A 372 -32.05 23.96 34.58
N GLU A 373 -32.51 22.84 35.15
CA GLU A 373 -33.75 22.76 35.94
C GLU A 373 -33.51 22.93 37.44
N HIS A 374 -32.42 22.39 37.99
CA HIS A 374 -32.15 22.35 39.44
C HIS A 374 -30.96 23.20 39.89
N GLY A 375 -30.30 23.90 38.97
CA GLY A 375 -29.13 24.72 39.23
C GLY A 375 -27.80 24.00 39.00
N ALA A 376 -26.75 24.79 38.79
CA ALA A 376 -25.40 24.29 38.54
C ALA A 376 -24.88 23.45 39.71
N GLY A 377 -24.27 22.29 39.42
CA GLY A 377 -23.71 21.42 40.45
C GLY A 377 -24.73 20.62 41.27
N SER A 378 -25.97 20.50 40.79
CA SER A 378 -26.98 19.63 41.40
C SER A 378 -26.47 18.19 41.57
N GLY A 379 -26.91 17.48 42.61
CA GLY A 379 -26.43 16.12 42.91
C GLY A 379 -26.65 15.16 41.74
N ARG A 380 -27.79 15.27 41.05
CA ARG A 380 -28.11 14.49 39.84
C ARG A 380 -27.23 14.85 38.65
N ALA A 381 -26.93 16.13 38.43
CA ALA A 381 -26.00 16.52 37.38
C ALA A 381 -24.60 15.92 37.61
N ARG A 382 -24.09 15.97 38.85
CA ARG A 382 -22.81 15.35 39.22
C ARG A 382 -22.80 13.85 39.01
N GLU A 383 -23.89 13.17 39.32
CA GLU A 383 -24.03 11.73 39.05
C GLU A 383 -23.92 11.44 37.55
N TRP A 384 -24.61 12.20 36.69
CA TRP A 384 -24.53 12.03 35.24
C TRP A 384 -23.15 12.36 34.67
N LEU A 385 -22.45 13.37 35.22
CA LEU A 385 -21.06 13.67 34.87
C LEU A 385 -20.12 12.53 35.27
N ALA A 386 -20.31 11.91 36.44
CA ALA A 386 -19.54 10.75 36.88
C ALA A 386 -19.79 9.52 35.99
N ARG A 387 -21.03 9.30 35.56
CA ARG A 387 -21.39 8.27 34.56
C ARG A 387 -20.74 8.56 33.21
N ALA A 388 -20.74 9.81 32.76
CA ALA A 388 -20.11 10.22 31.49
C ALA A 388 -18.60 9.93 31.46
N ALA A 389 -17.90 10.01 32.59
CA ALA A 389 -16.46 9.72 32.67
C ALA A 389 -16.12 8.25 32.35
N HIS A 390 -17.07 7.33 32.54
CA HIS A 390 -16.90 5.89 32.29
C HIS A 390 -17.72 5.40 31.09
N ALA A 391 -18.43 6.31 30.41
CA ALA A 391 -19.28 6.00 29.28
C ALA A 391 -18.46 5.76 27.99
N PRO A 392 -18.91 4.87 27.09
CA PRO A 392 -18.33 4.74 25.76
C PRO A 392 -18.43 6.06 24.99
N ARG A 393 -17.38 6.36 24.23
CA ARG A 393 -17.33 7.54 23.34
C ARG A 393 -18.35 7.39 22.21
N ASP A 394 -18.91 8.53 21.80
CA ASP A 394 -19.76 8.60 20.63
C ASP A 394 -18.98 8.27 19.34
N PRO A 395 -19.68 7.86 18.26
CA PRO A 395 -19.07 7.69 16.96
C PRO A 395 -18.33 8.95 16.48
N LEU A 396 -17.18 8.72 15.86
CA LEU A 396 -16.34 9.74 15.23
C LEU A 396 -15.94 9.27 13.83
N TRP A 397 -15.40 10.18 13.02
CA TRP A 397 -14.74 9.82 11.77
C TRP A 397 -13.39 9.22 12.09
N ILE A 398 -13.17 7.94 11.75
CA ILE A 398 -11.94 7.23 12.05
C ILE A 398 -11.26 6.76 10.75
N ALA A 399 -9.99 7.12 10.57
CA ALA A 399 -9.12 6.65 9.49
C ALA A 399 -7.71 6.41 10.02
N ASP A 400 -7.11 5.25 9.71
CA ASP A 400 -5.70 4.94 9.99
C ASP A 400 -5.22 5.26 11.42
N GLY A 401 -6.10 5.05 12.41
CA GLY A 401 -5.81 5.32 13.83
C GLY A 401 -6.09 6.75 14.31
N ILE A 402 -6.46 7.66 13.40
CA ILE A 402 -6.88 9.02 13.72
C ILE A 402 -8.40 9.04 13.90
N ALA A 403 -8.86 9.62 15.01
CA ALA A 403 -10.26 9.98 15.22
C ALA A 403 -10.44 11.49 15.04
N SER A 404 -11.48 11.88 14.29
CA SER A 404 -11.81 13.27 13.99
C SER A 404 -13.32 13.51 14.16
N GLU A 405 -13.70 14.69 14.65
CA GLU A 405 -15.10 15.13 14.69
C GLU A 405 -15.60 15.54 13.30
N SER A 406 -14.71 16.03 12.45
CA SER A 406 -15.01 16.46 11.09
C SER A 406 -14.55 15.42 10.08
N TRP A 407 -15.36 15.24 9.03
CA TRP A 407 -14.99 14.39 7.91
C TRP A 407 -13.87 15.04 7.10
N ALA A 408 -12.91 14.22 6.66
CA ALA A 408 -11.94 14.57 5.65
C ALA A 408 -11.98 13.56 4.48
N PRO A 409 -11.75 14.01 3.24
CA PRO A 409 -11.78 13.14 2.07
C PRO A 409 -10.62 12.14 2.01
N VAL A 410 -9.51 12.47 2.66
CA VAL A 410 -8.22 11.77 2.55
C VAL A 410 -7.64 11.56 3.94
N SER A 411 -7.06 10.40 4.19
CA SER A 411 -6.30 10.15 5.42
C SER A 411 -4.99 10.94 5.42
N PRO A 412 -4.66 11.71 6.48
CA PRO A 412 -3.41 12.46 6.54
C PRO A 412 -2.18 11.56 6.74
N ILE A 413 -2.36 10.30 7.15
CA ILE A 413 -1.26 9.33 7.32
C ILE A 413 -1.01 8.57 6.02
N SER A 414 -2.07 7.96 5.46
CA SER A 414 -1.90 7.06 4.32
C SER A 414 -2.05 7.74 2.96
N GLY A 415 -2.64 8.94 2.91
CA GLY A 415 -3.02 9.58 1.63
C GLY A 415 -4.19 8.89 0.94
N ARG A 416 -4.79 7.86 1.55
CA ARG A 416 -5.89 7.10 0.96
C ARG A 416 -7.18 7.91 0.93
N LEU A 417 -7.81 7.94 -0.25
CA LEU A 417 -9.14 8.51 -0.48
C LEU A 417 -10.24 7.67 0.19
N ASP A 418 -11.26 8.33 0.74
CA ASP A 418 -12.45 7.69 1.34
C ASP A 418 -12.12 6.74 2.51
N ALA A 419 -11.05 7.08 3.26
CA ALA A 419 -10.58 6.26 4.38
C ALA A 419 -11.39 6.47 5.68
N PHE A 420 -12.00 7.65 5.85
CA PHE A 420 -12.74 7.99 7.07
C PHE A 420 -14.09 7.27 7.13
N VAL A 421 -14.27 6.48 8.19
CA VAL A 421 -15.51 5.74 8.47
C VAL A 421 -16.11 6.22 9.79
N TRP A 422 -17.42 6.47 9.79
CA TRP A 422 -18.16 6.84 11.00
C TRP A 422 -18.39 5.62 11.90
N LYS A 423 -17.69 5.55 13.04
CA LYS A 423 -17.81 4.44 13.99
C LYS A 423 -17.40 4.85 15.39
N ALA A 424 -17.88 4.12 16.41
CA ALA A 424 -17.44 4.30 17.78
C ALA A 424 -15.94 3.94 17.91
N PRO A 425 -15.11 4.81 18.49
CA PRO A 425 -13.72 4.47 18.81
C PRO A 425 -13.68 3.26 19.75
N THR A 426 -12.82 2.28 19.44
CA THR A 426 -12.47 1.24 20.40
C THR A 426 -11.65 1.87 21.52
N ASP A 427 -11.89 1.49 22.78
CA ASP A 427 -11.28 2.08 23.99
C ASP A 427 -9.73 2.15 23.95
N LEU A 428 -9.06 1.40 23.07
CA LEU A 428 -7.60 1.43 22.85
C LEU A 428 -7.08 2.65 22.06
N LEU A 429 -7.92 3.32 21.26
CA LEU A 429 -7.55 4.55 20.53
C LEU A 429 -7.59 5.80 21.44
N ALA A 430 -7.96 5.62 22.72
CA ALA A 430 -8.28 6.69 23.67
C ALA A 430 -7.10 7.56 24.14
N GLY A 431 -5.89 7.38 23.61
CA GLY A 431 -4.70 8.13 24.04
C GLY A 431 -4.15 9.15 23.05
N ALA A 432 -4.62 9.18 21.79
CA ALA A 432 -4.01 10.00 20.75
C ALA A 432 -5.00 11.02 20.19
N THR A 433 -5.22 12.10 20.94
CA THR A 433 -5.70 13.35 20.35
C THR A 433 -4.49 14.08 19.75
N PRO A 434 -4.45 14.37 18.44
CA PRO A 434 -3.42 15.22 17.88
C PRO A 434 -3.77 16.68 18.22
N HIS A 435 -3.38 17.13 19.42
CA HIS A 435 -3.14 18.52 19.83
C HIS A 435 -2.96 18.56 21.36
N ALA A 436 -1.87 17.97 21.84
CA ALA A 436 -1.30 18.27 23.15
C ALA A 436 0.11 17.66 23.24
N ASP A 437 1.04 18.15 22.43
CA ASP A 437 2.47 17.96 22.69
C ASP A 437 3.14 19.33 22.58
N GLU A 438 3.29 19.98 23.74
CA GLU A 438 4.49 20.70 24.17
C GLU A 438 4.26 21.19 25.61
N ALA A 439 4.61 20.33 26.58
CA ALA A 439 5.04 20.74 27.92
C ALA A 439 5.60 19.52 28.68
N ASP A 440 6.93 19.40 28.63
CA ASP A 440 7.86 18.80 29.58
C ASP A 440 7.45 17.61 30.46
N GLY A 441 8.29 16.57 30.34
CA GLY A 441 8.29 15.41 31.22
C GLY A 441 8.53 15.77 32.69
N ALA A 442 7.59 15.35 33.53
CA ALA A 442 7.82 15.15 34.96
C ALA A 442 7.30 13.74 35.33
N PRO A 443 8.09 12.92 36.05
CA PRO A 443 7.62 11.62 36.49
C PRO A 443 6.51 11.77 37.52
N ARG A 444 5.41 11.03 37.33
CA ARG A 444 4.30 10.86 38.29
C ARG A 444 4.88 10.56 39.67
N ARG A 445 4.57 11.42 40.65
CA ARG A 445 4.71 11.12 42.08
C ARG A 445 3.34 10.74 42.62
N ASP A 446 3.26 9.56 43.20
CA ASP A 446 2.08 9.07 43.91
C ASP A 446 1.75 9.97 45.12
N PRO A 447 0.47 10.20 45.46
CA PRO A 447 0.11 11.08 46.57
C PRO A 447 0.27 10.34 47.90
N VAL A 448 1.25 10.76 48.71
CA VAL A 448 1.31 10.44 50.14
C VAL A 448 0.34 11.35 50.88
N ALA A 449 -0.57 10.75 51.64
CA ALA A 449 -1.52 11.42 52.51
C ALA A 449 -0.81 12.12 53.68
N ILE A 450 -1.17 13.37 53.95
CA ILE A 450 -0.78 14.09 55.18
C ILE A 450 -2.05 14.56 55.88
N ALA A 451 -2.24 14.10 57.11
CA ALA A 451 -3.30 14.52 58.03
C ALA A 451 -2.94 15.88 58.70
N PRO A 452 -3.92 16.68 59.16
CA PRO A 452 -3.69 18.06 59.60
C PRO A 452 -3.58 18.21 61.13
N ALA A 453 -2.73 19.14 61.60
CA ALA A 453 -2.87 20.00 62.79
C ALA A 453 -1.52 20.69 63.13
N PRO A 454 -1.46 21.75 63.97
CA PRO A 454 -2.32 22.93 64.12
C PRO A 454 -1.52 24.27 64.10
N MET A 455 -2.21 25.41 64.01
CA MET A 455 -1.63 26.78 64.06
C MET A 455 -1.05 27.18 65.43
N PRO A 456 -0.14 28.17 65.46
CA PRO A 456 -0.12 29.19 66.50
C PRO A 456 -0.27 30.63 65.94
N ALA A 457 -0.90 31.49 66.74
CA ALA A 457 -1.20 32.91 66.50
C ALA A 457 -0.12 33.83 67.17
N PRO A 458 -0.28 35.17 67.29
CA PRO A 458 0.30 36.18 66.39
C PRO A 458 1.18 37.27 67.08
N GLU A 459 1.72 38.18 66.22
CA GLU A 459 2.19 39.58 66.46
C GLU A 459 3.58 39.87 67.08
N PRO A 460 4.19 41.09 66.88
CA PRO A 460 3.70 42.31 66.20
C PRO A 460 4.66 43.00 65.18
N ALA A 461 4.10 43.94 64.40
CA ALA A 461 4.79 44.94 63.55
C ALA A 461 5.33 46.15 64.38
N PRO A 462 6.18 47.08 63.85
CA PRO A 462 5.77 48.15 62.88
C PRO A 462 6.91 48.49 61.86
N ALA A 463 6.85 49.36 60.84
CA ALA A 463 6.12 50.62 60.63
C ALA A 463 6.01 51.01 59.12
N VAL A 464 4.78 51.31 58.68
CA VAL A 464 4.25 52.55 58.06
C VAL A 464 5.09 53.38 57.03
N MET A 465 4.67 53.26 55.76
CA MET A 465 4.37 54.29 54.70
C MET A 465 5.48 55.12 54.00
N PRO A 466 5.21 55.79 52.85
CA PRO A 466 4.07 55.68 51.90
C PRO A 466 4.47 55.55 50.40
N ALA A 467 3.46 55.26 49.56
CA ALA A 467 3.48 55.32 48.10
C ALA A 467 3.51 56.75 47.53
N PRO A 468 3.84 56.90 46.22
CA PRO A 468 2.90 57.56 45.32
C PRO A 468 2.72 56.83 43.95
N GLU A 469 1.51 56.97 43.39
CA GLU A 469 1.10 56.65 42.00
C GLU A 469 1.62 57.71 40.98
N PRO A 470 1.22 57.74 39.67
CA PRO A 470 1.32 56.73 38.60
C PRO A 470 1.89 57.29 37.24
N MET A 471 2.38 56.39 36.35
CA MET A 471 2.55 56.51 34.87
C MET A 471 3.50 57.61 34.30
N PRO A 472 4.04 57.55 33.04
CA PRO A 472 3.62 56.77 31.86
C PRO A 472 4.75 56.10 31.03
N ILE A 473 4.31 55.38 29.99
CA ILE A 473 5.03 54.69 28.91
C ILE A 473 5.98 55.65 28.15
N PRO A 474 7.12 55.15 27.61
CA PRO A 474 7.36 55.38 26.19
C PRO A 474 7.89 54.16 25.43
N THR A 475 7.31 53.99 24.24
CA THR A 475 7.76 53.24 23.08
C THR A 475 9.21 53.57 22.69
N SER A 476 10.03 52.57 22.38
CA SER A 476 10.94 52.57 21.20
C SER A 476 11.81 51.31 21.14
N MET A 477 11.68 50.57 20.03
CA MET A 477 12.80 49.91 19.36
C MET A 477 13.37 50.92 18.35
N PRO A 478 14.69 50.92 18.08
CA PRO A 478 15.13 50.32 16.83
C PRO A 478 16.52 49.65 16.86
N GLN A 479 16.59 48.56 16.08
CA GLN A 479 17.64 48.14 15.13
C GLN A 479 19.14 48.30 15.46
N GLY A 480 19.88 47.20 15.27
CA GLY A 480 21.17 47.25 14.57
C GLY A 480 22.34 46.50 15.22
N PRO A 481 23.38 46.09 14.45
CA PRO A 481 23.86 44.71 14.50
C PRO A 481 25.38 44.53 14.74
N LEU A 482 25.76 43.27 15.07
CA LEU A 482 27.06 42.58 14.85
C LEU A 482 28.30 43.16 15.60
N PRO A 483 29.49 42.53 15.50
CA PRO A 483 29.87 41.13 15.77
C PRO A 483 31.16 41.06 16.63
N GLY A 484 31.64 39.85 16.93
CA GLY A 484 33.09 39.63 16.97
C GLY A 484 33.64 38.85 18.17
N ALA A 485 34.42 37.83 17.80
CA ALA A 485 35.62 37.27 18.45
C ALA A 485 35.49 35.74 18.50
N GLU A 486 36.17 35.01 17.61
CA GLU A 486 37.60 34.62 17.76
C GLU A 486 37.83 33.82 19.05
N ALA A 487 38.49 32.68 19.09
CA ALA A 487 39.23 31.93 18.09
C ALA A 487 39.65 30.58 18.70
N LYS A 488 40.30 29.78 17.86
CA LYS A 488 41.39 28.83 18.15
C LYS A 488 41.03 27.38 18.51
N ALA A 489 41.29 26.58 17.49
CA ALA A 489 41.80 25.22 17.53
C ALA A 489 43.08 25.06 18.38
N SER A 490 43.25 23.84 18.91
CA SER A 490 44.50 23.08 19.05
C SER A 490 44.10 21.68 19.53
N ASP A 491 44.18 20.66 18.69
CA ASP A 491 45.28 19.69 18.63
C ASP A 491 45.69 19.10 19.98
N ALA A 492 45.49 17.79 20.16
CA ALA A 492 46.58 16.79 20.18
C ALA A 492 46.13 15.41 20.73
N ALA A 493 46.32 14.39 19.89
CA ALA A 493 46.86 13.04 20.15
C ALA A 493 46.66 12.35 21.54
N ALA A 494 46.21 11.09 21.54
CA ALA A 494 47.09 9.90 21.47
C ALA A 494 46.46 8.60 22.05
N LYS A 495 46.90 7.46 21.48
CA LYS A 495 46.92 6.04 21.96
C LYS A 495 45.58 5.28 21.88
N SER A 496 45.43 4.29 20.98
CA SER A 496 46.05 2.95 20.91
C SER A 496 45.77 2.06 22.11
N ALA A 497 44.87 1.08 21.95
CA ALA A 497 44.98 -0.23 22.59
C ALA A 497 44.17 -1.27 21.80
N GLU A 498 44.90 -2.26 21.33
CA GLU A 498 44.51 -3.44 20.59
C GLU A 498 44.32 -4.60 21.58
N VAL A 499 43.21 -5.36 21.50
CA VAL A 499 43.11 -6.69 22.11
C VAL A 499 42.33 -7.62 21.17
N LYS A 500 42.98 -8.73 20.83
CA LYS A 500 42.54 -9.85 19.99
C LYS A 500 42.01 -11.01 20.88
N PRO A 501 41.47 -12.10 20.31
CA PRO A 501 40.15 -12.64 20.67
C PRO A 501 40.20 -13.97 21.42
N ALA A 502 39.07 -14.38 22.01
CA ALA A 502 38.86 -15.72 22.54
C ALA A 502 37.96 -16.55 21.61
N GLU A 503 38.51 -17.70 21.21
CA GLU A 503 37.93 -18.73 20.36
C GLU A 503 37.37 -19.85 21.26
N VAL A 504 36.14 -20.31 21.02
CA VAL A 504 35.65 -21.60 21.55
C VAL A 504 34.87 -22.32 20.45
N LYS A 505 35.28 -23.57 20.20
CA LYS A 505 34.75 -24.53 19.22
C LYS A 505 33.89 -25.63 19.90
N PRO A 506 33.19 -26.50 19.14
CA PRO A 506 31.80 -26.94 19.39
C PRO A 506 31.68 -28.40 19.87
N SER A 507 30.45 -28.87 20.20
CA SER A 507 29.86 -30.19 19.82
C SER A 507 28.44 -30.42 20.46
N PRO A 508 27.67 -31.52 20.23
CA PRO A 508 26.47 -31.52 19.37
C PRO A 508 25.19 -32.17 19.99
N ALA A 509 24.16 -32.39 19.13
CA ALA A 509 22.99 -33.29 19.25
C ALA A 509 21.80 -32.77 20.10
N GLU A 510 20.52 -33.13 19.90
CA GLU A 510 19.68 -33.67 18.83
C GLU A 510 18.21 -33.53 19.33
N ALA A 511 17.24 -33.55 18.41
CA ALA A 511 15.82 -33.95 18.56
C ALA A 511 14.76 -33.02 19.20
N GLY A 512 13.64 -32.85 18.46
CA GLY A 512 12.29 -32.76 19.03
C GLY A 512 11.38 -31.61 18.55
N TRP A 513 10.82 -31.70 17.34
CA TRP A 513 9.73 -30.82 16.87
C TRP A 513 8.38 -31.54 16.95
N VAL A 514 7.38 -30.88 17.54
CA VAL A 514 5.93 -31.21 17.46
C VAL A 514 5.19 -29.89 17.16
N PRO A 515 4.22 -29.85 16.22
CA PRO A 515 3.59 -28.59 15.81
C PRO A 515 2.40 -28.22 16.72
N GLY A 516 2.48 -27.05 17.36
CA GLY A 516 1.37 -26.39 18.05
C GLY A 516 0.81 -25.21 17.23
N LYS A 517 -0.51 -25.11 17.15
CA LYS A 517 -1.32 -24.09 16.44
C LYS A 517 -0.88 -22.63 16.73
N PRO A 518 -0.95 -21.69 15.76
CA PRO A 518 -0.69 -20.28 16.05
C PRO A 518 -1.90 -19.61 16.71
N GLY A 519 -1.71 -19.21 17.96
CA GLY A 519 -2.55 -18.25 18.65
C GLY A 519 -2.23 -16.82 18.20
N SER A 520 -3.30 -16.05 17.96
CA SER A 520 -3.31 -14.64 17.60
C SER A 520 -2.85 -13.76 18.77
N GLY A 521 -1.75 -13.04 18.57
CA GLY A 521 -1.22 -11.97 19.44
C GLY A 521 -0.44 -10.95 18.59
N PRO A 522 -0.32 -9.68 19.02
CA PRO A 522 -0.14 -8.52 18.13
C PRO A 522 1.26 -8.44 17.51
N LEU A 523 1.30 -8.19 16.19
CA LEU A 523 2.50 -7.96 15.40
C LEU A 523 3.21 -6.67 15.83
N ALA A 524 4.50 -6.79 16.15
CA ALA A 524 5.39 -5.67 16.37
C ALA A 524 5.59 -4.87 15.07
N ALA A 525 5.52 -3.54 15.18
CA ALA A 525 5.79 -2.61 14.10
C ALA A 525 7.26 -2.74 13.63
N GLY A 526 7.46 -2.96 12.32
CA GLY A 526 8.78 -2.88 11.69
C GLY A 526 9.14 -3.97 10.67
N THR A 527 8.31 -4.99 10.43
CA THR A 527 8.65 -6.04 9.45
C THR A 527 8.32 -5.61 8.02
N ALA A 528 9.35 -5.61 7.18
CA ALA A 528 9.32 -5.28 5.76
C ALA A 528 8.28 -6.10 4.99
N THR A 529 7.43 -5.44 4.21
CA THR A 529 6.69 -6.08 3.12
C THR A 529 7.61 -6.14 1.90
N PRO A 530 8.17 -7.30 1.51
CA PRO A 530 8.90 -7.41 0.25
C PRO A 530 7.95 -7.13 -0.92
N VAL A 531 8.49 -6.73 -2.07
CA VAL A 531 7.71 -6.68 -3.33
C VAL A 531 7.23 -8.10 -3.64
N VAL A 532 5.98 -8.39 -3.27
CA VAL A 532 5.35 -9.70 -3.48
C VAL A 532 5.03 -9.85 -4.98
N LEU A 533 5.60 -10.87 -5.60
CA LEU A 533 5.18 -11.36 -6.90
C LEU A 533 3.82 -12.07 -6.72
N PRO A 534 2.81 -11.83 -7.59
CA PRO A 534 1.58 -12.61 -7.55
C PRO A 534 1.92 -14.09 -7.76
N ALA A 535 1.33 -14.97 -6.94
CA ALA A 535 1.50 -16.41 -7.09
C ALA A 535 0.97 -16.85 -8.47
N PRO A 536 1.67 -17.76 -9.18
CA PRO A 536 1.08 -18.39 -10.35
C PRO A 536 -0.21 -19.10 -9.92
N ARG A 537 -1.27 -18.92 -10.71
CA ARG A 537 -2.51 -19.71 -10.54
C ARG A 537 -2.13 -21.19 -10.54
N PRO A 538 -2.75 -22.04 -9.70
CA PRO A 538 -2.57 -23.48 -9.85
C PRO A 538 -3.05 -23.86 -11.25
N ASP A 539 -2.11 -24.30 -12.08
CA ASP A 539 -2.41 -24.86 -13.39
C ASP A 539 -3.29 -26.10 -13.20
N ASP A 540 -4.38 -26.15 -13.96
CA ASP A 540 -5.23 -27.33 -14.11
C ASP A 540 -4.38 -28.56 -14.45
N PRO A 541 -4.71 -29.75 -13.91
CA PRO A 541 -3.96 -30.96 -14.21
C PRO A 541 -4.05 -31.29 -15.71
N ALA A 542 -2.88 -31.54 -16.29
CA ALA A 542 -2.60 -31.91 -17.67
C ALA A 542 -3.77 -32.61 -18.41
N ALA A 543 -4.24 -31.98 -19.48
CA ALA A 543 -5.02 -32.65 -20.51
C ALA A 543 -4.20 -33.80 -21.11
N THR A 544 -4.79 -35.00 -21.12
CA THR A 544 -4.19 -36.20 -21.69
C THR A 544 -3.97 -36.06 -23.20
N PRO A 545 -2.97 -36.74 -23.79
CA PRO A 545 -2.64 -36.64 -25.23
C PRO A 545 -3.80 -36.91 -26.19
N GLU A 546 -4.84 -37.61 -25.71
CA GLU A 546 -6.03 -37.98 -26.47
C GLU A 546 -6.98 -36.80 -26.75
N GLU A 547 -7.00 -35.77 -25.88
CA GLU A 547 -7.84 -34.58 -26.09
C GLU A 547 -7.24 -33.58 -27.08
N ALA A 548 -5.91 -33.59 -27.25
CA ALA A 548 -5.21 -32.77 -28.24
C ALA A 548 -5.48 -33.27 -29.68
N GLU A 549 -5.60 -34.58 -29.87
CA GLU A 549 -5.92 -35.19 -31.17
C GLU A 549 -7.38 -34.97 -31.60
N ALA A 550 -8.31 -34.93 -30.64
CA ALA A 550 -9.73 -34.65 -30.91
C ALA A 550 -9.98 -33.20 -31.35
N LYS A 551 -9.18 -32.24 -30.84
CA LYS A 551 -9.34 -30.81 -31.16
C LYS A 551 -8.74 -30.45 -32.54
N ALA A 552 -7.71 -31.18 -32.99
CA ALA A 552 -7.11 -30.99 -34.32
C ALA A 552 -8.00 -31.47 -35.48
N ARG A 553 -8.91 -32.43 -35.23
CA ARG A 553 -9.86 -32.93 -36.25
C ARG A 553 -11.11 -32.07 -36.44
N ARG A 554 -11.31 -31.04 -35.61
CA ARG A 554 -12.53 -30.20 -35.64
C ARG A 554 -12.36 -28.85 -36.34
N PHE A 555 -11.16 -28.55 -36.85
CA PHE A 555 -10.84 -27.33 -37.61
C PHE A 555 -10.04 -27.61 -38.89
N GLY A 556 -10.22 -28.79 -39.49
CA GLY A 556 -9.76 -29.11 -40.84
C GLY A 556 -10.88 -28.88 -41.84
#